data_AF-A0A7S2X019-F1
#
_entry.id   AF-A0A7S2X019-F1
#
_cell.length_a   1.000
_cell.length_b   1.000
_cell.length_c   1.000
_cell.angle_alpha   90.00
_cell.angle_beta   90.00
_cell.angle_gamma   90.00
#
_symmetry.space_group_name_H-M   'P 1'
#
loop_
_entity.id
_entity.type
_entity.pdbx_description
1 polymer ?
#
loop_
_entity_poly.entity_id
_entity_poly.type
_entity_poly.pdbx_seq_one_letter_code
_entity_poly.pdbx_strand_id
1 'polypeptide(L)'
;ASMRPLDRNFHAEAFVHVVWSLSVRSTGGLNRGAVLAERYEGDLLETVQSLSGYDSSKLLCSLSFLGCMKPEICSSLMRTIESRIHTYDVQQLQSILNAVEALDPDVLGELDCFAFNMKLNEAIKSRYASSSQQQQKKQKH
;
A
#
# COMPACT_ATOMS: atom_id res chain seq x y z
N ALA A 1 -1.58 -28.36 25.02
CA ALA A 1 -0.51 -28.63 24.05
C ALA A 1 0.16 -27.31 23.69
N SER A 2 1.40 -27.11 24.14
CA SER A 2 2.22 -25.95 23.77
C SER A 2 2.45 -25.99 22.26
N MET A 3 1.80 -25.09 21.52
CA MET A 3 1.98 -24.98 20.08
C MET A 3 3.32 -24.29 19.83
N ARG A 4 4.24 -25.05 19.22
CA ARG A 4 5.56 -24.58 18.79
C ARG A 4 5.43 -23.40 17.82
N PRO A 5 6.42 -22.49 17.74
CA PRO A 5 6.40 -21.36 16.82
C PRO A 5 6.53 -21.88 15.38
N LEU A 6 5.39 -22.01 14.69
CA LEU A 6 5.35 -22.12 13.24
C LEU A 6 5.55 -20.71 12.68
N ASP A 7 6.82 -20.33 12.53
CA ASP A 7 7.37 -19.48 11.45
C ASP A 7 8.65 -18.80 11.92
N ARG A 8 9.79 -19.50 11.79
CA ARG A 8 11.11 -18.84 11.83
C ARG A 8 11.46 -18.14 10.50
N ASN A 9 10.57 -18.22 9.51
CA ASN A 9 10.80 -17.75 8.15
C ASN A 9 9.58 -16.94 7.64
N PHE A 10 9.18 -15.89 8.36
CA PHE A 10 8.23 -14.93 7.78
C PHE A 10 8.88 -14.25 6.57
N HIS A 11 8.28 -14.44 5.38
CA HIS A 11 8.74 -13.82 4.14
C HIS A 11 7.79 -12.68 3.76
N ALA A 12 8.19 -11.45 4.05
CA ALA A 12 7.34 -10.26 3.86
C ALA A 12 6.80 -10.13 2.43
N GLU A 13 7.63 -10.39 1.41
CA GLU A 13 7.20 -10.35 0.00
C GLU A 13 6.11 -11.40 -0.29
N ALA A 14 6.33 -12.65 0.15
CA ALA A 14 5.36 -13.73 -0.04
C ALA A 14 4.04 -13.41 0.70
N PHE A 15 4.14 -12.84 1.89
CA PHE A 15 2.99 -12.39 2.66
C PHE A 15 2.20 -11.31 1.90
N VAL A 16 2.85 -10.30 1.33
CA VAL A 16 2.21 -9.26 0.50
C VAL A 16 1.42 -9.89 -0.63
N HIS A 17 2.00 -10.86 -1.35
CA HIS A 17 1.33 -11.55 -2.45
C HIS A 17 0.11 -12.36 -2.01
N VAL A 18 0.20 -13.03 -0.86
CA VAL A 18 -0.93 -13.79 -0.29
C VAL A 18 -2.06 -12.84 0.11
N VAL A 19 -1.74 -11.77 0.86
CA VAL A 19 -2.71 -10.78 1.31
C VAL A 19 -3.37 -10.08 0.12
N TRP A 20 -2.60 -9.71 -0.91
CA TRP A 20 -3.13 -9.17 -2.17
C TRP A 20 -4.10 -10.12 -2.86
N SER A 21 -3.71 -11.40 -2.97
CA SER A 21 -4.56 -12.41 -3.62
C SER A 21 -5.87 -12.61 -2.87
N LEU A 22 -5.85 -12.50 -1.54
CA LEU A 22 -7.04 -12.62 -0.70
C LEU A 22 -7.89 -11.34 -0.72
N SER A 23 -7.29 -10.15 -0.81
CA SER A 23 -8.04 -8.89 -0.91
C SER A 23 -8.83 -8.82 -2.21
N VAL A 24 -8.22 -9.18 -3.35
CA VAL A 24 -8.88 -9.12 -4.67
C VAL A 24 -10.00 -10.17 -4.82
N ARG A 25 -9.93 -11.30 -4.09
CA ARG A 25 -10.88 -12.42 -4.19
C ARG A 25 -11.95 -12.43 -3.11
N SER A 26 -11.98 -11.41 -2.23
CA SER A 26 -12.94 -11.35 -1.14
C SER A 26 -14.36 -11.10 -1.66
N THR A 27 -15.09 -12.17 -1.96
CA THR A 27 -16.52 -12.15 -2.26
C THR A 27 -17.29 -12.82 -1.13
N GLY A 28 -17.96 -12.01 -0.29
CA GLY A 28 -19.05 -12.44 0.59
C GLY A 28 -18.75 -13.60 1.54
N GLY A 29 -18.09 -13.31 2.67
CA GLY A 29 -18.04 -14.21 3.83
C GLY A 29 -16.63 -14.51 4.31
N LEU A 30 -16.27 -13.91 5.46
CA LEU A 30 -14.98 -14.00 6.16
C LEU A 30 -13.77 -13.44 5.37
N ASN A 31 -13.31 -12.27 5.81
CA ASN A 31 -12.17 -11.60 5.22
C ASN A 31 -10.85 -12.27 5.65
N ARG A 32 -10.51 -13.40 5.00
CA ARG A 32 -9.31 -14.19 5.32
C ARG A 32 -8.01 -13.39 5.20
N GLY A 33 -7.98 -12.37 4.34
CA GLY A 33 -6.85 -11.45 4.23
C GLY A 33 -6.67 -10.62 5.51
N ALA A 34 -7.76 -10.09 6.07
CA ALA A 34 -7.72 -9.36 7.33
C ALA A 34 -7.29 -10.26 8.49
N VAL A 35 -7.86 -11.47 8.59
CA VAL A 35 -7.47 -12.43 9.64
C VAL A 35 -5.99 -12.80 9.55
N LEU A 36 -5.45 -12.95 8.34
CA LEU A 36 -4.03 -13.22 8.14
C LEU A 36 -3.17 -12.00 8.53
N ALA A 37 -3.60 -10.80 8.16
CA ALA A 37 -2.90 -9.56 8.50
C ALA A 37 -2.84 -9.31 10.00
N GLU A 38 -3.93 -9.54 10.73
CA GLU A 38 -3.95 -9.46 12.20
C GLU A 38 -3.05 -10.51 12.84
N ARG A 39 -3.04 -11.74 12.30
CA ARG A 39 -2.25 -12.84 12.88
C ARG A 39 -0.75 -12.61 12.78
N TYR A 40 -0.28 -12.01 11.69
CA TYR A 40 1.14 -11.79 11.39
C TYR A 40 1.56 -10.32 11.58
N GLU A 41 0.77 -9.54 12.32
CA GLU A 41 1.03 -8.12 12.55
C GLU A 41 2.43 -7.86 13.13
N GLY A 42 2.86 -8.66 14.11
CA GLY A 42 4.17 -8.52 14.75
C GLY A 42 5.32 -8.74 13.77
N ASP A 43 5.27 -9.86 13.02
CA ASP A 43 6.30 -10.17 12.01
C ASP A 43 6.31 -9.13 10.87
N LEU A 44 5.14 -8.62 10.51
CA LEU A 44 5.02 -7.57 9.51
C LEU A 44 5.62 -6.26 10.00
N LEU A 45 5.39 -5.87 11.25
CA LEU A 45 5.96 -4.65 11.83
C LEU A 45 7.50 -4.67 11.82
N GLU A 46 8.11 -5.84 12.05
CA GLU A 46 9.56 -6.02 12.01
C GLU A 46 10.16 -5.94 10.60
N THR A 47 9.38 -6.27 9.58
CA THR A 47 9.88 -6.47 8.21
C THR A 47 9.31 -5.50 7.17
N VAL A 48 8.29 -4.72 7.50
CA VAL A 48 7.60 -3.81 6.58
C VAL A 48 8.54 -2.77 5.94
N GLN A 49 9.60 -2.38 6.63
CA GLN A 49 10.61 -1.44 6.13
C GLN A 49 11.53 -2.02 5.05
N SER A 50 11.66 -3.36 4.97
CA SER A 50 12.48 -4.01 3.95
C SER A 50 11.75 -4.21 2.63
N LEU A 51 10.45 -3.91 2.57
CA LEU A 51 9.65 -4.09 1.36
C LEU A 51 10.09 -3.14 0.24
N SER A 52 9.99 -3.64 -0.99
CA SER A 52 10.13 -2.78 -2.17
C SER A 52 9.00 -1.76 -2.21
N GLY A 53 9.20 -0.61 -2.88
CA GLY A 53 8.11 0.37 -3.04
C GLY A 53 6.88 -0.23 -3.70
N TYR A 54 7.06 -1.16 -4.64
CA TYR A 54 5.95 -1.83 -5.30
C TYR A 54 5.17 -2.72 -4.32
N ASP A 55 5.85 -3.53 -3.51
CA ASP A 55 5.19 -4.40 -2.52
C ASP A 55 4.58 -3.59 -1.38
N SER A 56 5.21 -2.49 -0.96
CA SER A 56 4.62 -1.55 -0.01
C SER A 56 3.32 -0.97 -0.54
N SER A 57 3.27 -0.56 -1.81
CA SER A 57 2.05 -0.02 -2.41
C SER A 57 0.93 -1.06 -2.49
N LYS A 58 1.25 -2.31 -2.85
CA LYS A 58 0.29 -3.41 -2.85
C LYS A 58 -0.26 -3.68 -1.47
N LEU A 59 0.62 -3.77 -0.48
CA LEU A 59 0.23 -4.09 0.88
C LEU A 59 -0.65 -2.98 1.46
N LEU A 60 -0.30 -1.70 1.26
CA LEU A 60 -1.13 -0.58 1.70
C LEU A 60 -2.53 -0.66 1.09
N CYS A 61 -2.62 -0.86 -0.22
CA CYS A 61 -3.90 -1.00 -0.92
C CYS A 61 -4.72 -2.19 -0.41
N SER A 62 -4.07 -3.33 -0.19
CA SER A 62 -4.74 -4.52 0.36
C SER A 62 -5.23 -4.28 1.77
N LEU A 63 -4.39 -3.81 2.68
CA LEU A 63 -4.76 -3.57 4.07
C LEU A 63 -5.90 -2.55 4.19
N SER A 64 -5.87 -1.50 3.35
CA SER A 64 -6.94 -0.50 3.23
C SER A 64 -8.26 -1.15 2.83
N PHE A 65 -8.26 -1.93 1.74
CA PHE A 65 -9.44 -2.65 1.28
C PHE A 65 -9.98 -3.64 2.33
N LEU A 66 -9.08 -4.26 3.08
CA LEU A 66 -9.43 -5.25 4.09
C LEU A 66 -9.97 -4.62 5.40
N GLY A 67 -9.81 -3.31 5.58
CA GLY A 67 -10.09 -2.62 6.84
C GLY A 67 -9.14 -3.00 7.98
N CYS A 68 -8.00 -3.62 7.66
CA CYS A 68 -7.02 -4.08 8.65
C CYS A 68 -5.86 -3.11 8.68
N MET A 69 -5.94 -2.10 9.54
CA MET A 69 -5.02 -0.97 9.52
C MET A 69 -4.42 -0.74 10.89
N LYS A 70 -3.09 -0.85 10.97
CA LYS A 70 -2.31 -0.51 12.16
C LYS A 70 -1.50 0.74 11.85
N PRO A 71 -1.59 1.79 12.68
CA PRO A 71 -0.97 3.09 12.39
C PRO A 71 0.52 2.95 12.05
N GLU A 72 1.25 2.11 12.77
CA GLU A 72 2.70 1.92 12.62
C GLU A 72 3.05 1.26 11.27
N ILE A 73 2.28 0.24 10.87
CA ILE A 73 2.45 -0.43 9.58
C ILE A 73 2.11 0.55 8.45
N CYS A 74 0.97 1.25 8.55
CA CYS A 74 0.56 2.27 7.58
C CYS A 74 1.61 3.37 7.45
N SER A 75 2.16 3.86 8.57
CA SER A 75 3.23 4.85 8.61
C SER A 75 4.46 4.40 7.83
N SER A 76 4.91 3.17 8.10
CA SER A 76 6.08 2.62 7.43
C SER A 76 5.87 2.45 5.94
N LEU A 77 4.70 1.98 5.54
CA LEU A 77 4.31 1.83 4.14
C LEU A 77 4.27 3.19 3.43
N MET A 78 3.58 4.17 4.01
CA MET A 78 3.47 5.52 3.45
C MET A 78 4.83 6.17 3.25
N ARG A 79 5.73 6.12 4.24
CA ARG A 79 7.10 6.65 4.11
C ARG A 79 7.87 5.99 2.98
N THR A 80 7.76 4.67 2.86
CA THR A 80 8.45 3.91 1.81
C THR A 80 7.91 4.29 0.43
N ILE A 81 6.59 4.38 0.28
CA ILE A 81 5.93 4.79 -0.96
C ILE A 81 6.29 6.24 -1.31
N GLU A 82 6.25 7.15 -0.34
CA GLU A 82 6.59 8.55 -0.51
C GLU A 82 8.01 8.73 -1.04
N SER A 83 8.99 8.04 -0.45
CA SER A 83 10.39 8.10 -0.89
C SER A 83 10.60 7.64 -2.34
N ARG A 84 9.65 6.85 -2.86
CA ARG A 84 9.69 6.24 -4.20
C ARG A 84 8.57 6.74 -5.10
N ILE A 85 7.90 7.83 -4.75
CA ILE A 85 6.70 8.34 -5.43
C ILE A 85 6.92 8.55 -6.94
N HIS A 86 8.14 8.90 -7.33
CA HIS A 86 8.56 9.13 -8.71
C HIS A 86 8.61 7.85 -9.56
N THR A 87 8.67 6.66 -8.96
CA THR A 87 8.78 5.37 -9.65
C THR A 87 7.44 4.80 -10.10
N TYR A 88 6.33 5.29 -9.53
CA TYR A 88 5.01 4.77 -9.84
C TYR A 88 4.42 5.41 -11.10
N ASP A 89 3.62 4.60 -11.81
CA ASP A 89 2.76 5.10 -12.88
C ASP A 89 1.47 5.75 -12.33
N VAL A 90 0.68 6.34 -13.21
CA VAL A 90 -0.56 7.07 -12.83
C VAL A 90 -1.59 6.14 -12.19
N GLN A 91 -1.74 4.90 -12.65
CA GLN A 91 -2.73 3.96 -12.12
C GLN A 91 -2.34 3.49 -10.73
N GLN A 92 -1.05 3.26 -10.50
CA GLN A 92 -0.50 2.93 -9.19
C GLN A 92 -0.69 4.09 -8.21
N LEU A 93 -0.34 5.32 -8.61
CA LEU A 93 -0.53 6.51 -7.78
C LEU A 93 -2.00 6.73 -7.41
N GLN A 94 -2.92 6.54 -8.36
CA GLN A 94 -4.36 6.66 -8.09
C GLN A 94 -4.84 5.58 -7.12
N SER A 95 -4.34 4.36 -7.25
CA SER A 95 -4.68 3.25 -6.36
C SER A 95 -4.20 3.52 -4.94
N ILE A 96 -2.97 4.03 -4.79
CA ILE A 96 -2.40 4.46 -3.50
C ILE A 96 -3.25 5.60 -2.91
N LEU A 97 -3.59 6.62 -3.69
CA LEU A 97 -4.39 7.75 -3.22
C LEU A 97 -5.75 7.27 -2.69
N ASN A 98 -6.47 6.45 -3.45
CA ASN A 98 -7.75 5.90 -3.01
C ASN A 98 -7.61 5.06 -1.73
N ALA A 99 -6.51 4.30 -1.60
CA ALA A 99 -6.25 3.50 -0.40
C ALA A 99 -5.99 4.36 0.84
N VAL A 100 -5.30 5.49 0.69
CA VAL A 100 -5.05 6.44 1.78
C VAL A 100 -6.31 7.24 2.11
N GLU A 101 -7.14 7.59 1.14
CA GLU A 101 -8.43 8.25 1.40
C GLU A 101 -9.45 7.34 2.09
N ALA A 102 -9.36 6.03 1.86
CA ALA A 102 -10.20 5.03 2.53
C ALA A 102 -9.72 4.69 3.96
N LEU A 103 -8.57 5.22 4.39
CA LEU A 103 -8.08 5.04 5.75
C LEU A 103 -8.93 5.84 6.74
N ASP A 104 -9.37 5.17 7.81
CA ASP A 104 -10.11 5.79 8.89
C ASP A 104 -9.23 6.82 9.62
N PRO A 105 -9.63 8.10 9.71
CA PRO A 105 -8.91 9.13 10.46
C PRO A 105 -8.59 8.75 11.91
N ASP A 106 -9.44 7.95 12.56
CA ASP A 106 -9.25 7.50 13.94
C ASP A 106 -8.13 6.46 14.06
N VAL A 107 -7.85 5.71 12.99
CA VAL A 107 -6.71 4.78 12.89
C VAL A 107 -5.43 5.51 12.48
N LEU A 108 -5.57 6.62 11.78
CA LEU A 108 -4.44 7.37 11.25
C LEU A 108 -3.76 8.24 12.30
N GLY A 109 -4.49 8.75 13.31
CA GLY A 109 -3.93 9.51 14.43
C GLY A 109 -2.97 10.63 13.99
N GLU A 110 -1.66 10.36 14.11
CA GLU A 110 -0.54 11.27 13.80
C GLU A 110 -0.01 11.18 12.35
N LEU A 111 -0.60 10.34 11.50
CA LEU A 111 -0.19 10.21 10.12
C LEU A 111 -0.57 11.45 9.31
N ASP A 112 0.43 12.13 8.75
CA ASP A 112 0.25 13.28 7.85
C ASP A 112 -0.27 12.84 6.46
N CYS A 113 -1.42 12.17 6.46
CA CYS A 113 -2.10 11.67 5.28
C CYS A 113 -2.52 12.82 4.37
N PHE A 114 -2.81 13.98 4.94
CA PHE A 114 -3.10 15.18 4.16
C PHE A 114 -1.89 15.60 3.30
N ALA A 115 -0.70 15.77 3.90
CA ALA A 115 0.48 16.11 3.12
C ALA A 115 0.87 15.00 2.14
N PHE A 116 0.70 13.73 2.52
CA PHE A 116 0.96 12.61 1.62
C PHE A 116 -0.01 12.60 0.42
N ASN A 117 -1.31 12.82 0.65
CA ASN A 117 -2.32 12.93 -0.41
C ASN A 117 -2.04 14.11 -1.34
N MET A 118 -1.57 15.24 -0.82
CA MET A 118 -1.13 16.36 -1.64
C MET A 118 0.02 15.97 -2.56
N LYS A 119 1.03 15.27 -2.05
CA LYS A 119 2.17 14.75 -2.85
C LYS A 119 1.71 13.77 -3.93
N LEU A 120 0.79 12.86 -3.62
CA LEU A 120 0.21 11.93 -4.60
C LEU A 120 -0.53 12.68 -5.71
N ASN A 121 -1.37 13.65 -5.35
CA ASN A 121 -2.09 14.48 -6.31
C ASN A 121 -1.16 15.29 -7.23
N GLU A 122 -0.08 15.85 -6.69
CA GLU A 122 0.93 16.55 -7.46
C GLU A 122 1.67 15.60 -8.43
N ALA A 123 2.04 14.41 -7.97
CA ALA A 123 2.68 13.40 -8.81
C ALA A 123 1.76 12.97 -9.97
N ILE A 124 0.48 12.73 -9.71
CA ILE A 124 -0.53 12.38 -10.72
C ILE A 124 -0.64 13.50 -11.77
N LYS A 125 -0.82 14.75 -11.33
CA LYS A 125 -0.92 15.92 -12.22
C LYS A 125 0.33 16.07 -13.10
N SER A 126 1.51 15.92 -12.52
CA SER A 126 2.79 16.00 -13.23
C SER A 126 2.92 14.94 -14.34
N ARG A 127 2.47 13.71 -14.07
CA ARG A 127 2.49 12.61 -15.05
C ARG A 127 1.52 12.86 -16.21
N TYR A 128 0.32 13.37 -15.95
CA TYR A 128 -0.61 13.76 -17.02
C TYR A 128 -0.05 14.90 -17.88
N ALA A 129 0.54 15.93 -17.27
CA ALA A 129 1.14 17.03 -18.00
C ALA A 129 2.29 16.57 -18.93
N SER A 130 3.11 15.64 -18.45
CA SER A 130 4.22 15.06 -19.22
C SER A 130 3.72 14.27 -20.44
N SER A 131 2.65 13.49 -20.29
CA SER A 131 2.02 12.72 -21.38
C SER A 131 1.43 13.62 -22.46
N SER A 132 0.75 14.70 -22.07
CA SER A 132 0.19 15.69 -23.00
C SER A 132 1.26 16.40 -23.82
N GLN A 133 2.40 16.74 -23.20
CA GLN A 133 3.53 17.35 -23.90
C GLN A 133 4.20 16.39 -24.91
N GLN A 134 4.30 15.10 -24.58
CA GLN A 134 4.85 14.09 -25.49
C GLN A 134 3.94 13.84 -26.70
N GLN A 135 2.62 13.85 -26.51
CA GLN A 135 1.65 13.73 -27.62
C GLN A 135 1.71 14.93 -28.57
N GLN A 136 1.83 16.16 -28.06
CA GLN A 136 1.97 17.36 -28.91
C GLN A 136 3.28 17.38 -29.70
N LYS A 137 4.39 16.87 -29.15
CA LYS A 137 5.66 16.77 -29.89
C LYS A 137 5.61 15.75 -31.03
N LYS A 138 4.87 14.64 -30.86
CA LYS A 138 4.68 13.62 -31.91
C LYS A 138 3.77 14.06 -33.06
N GLN A 139 2.91 15.07 -32.86
CA GLN A 139 2.05 15.61 -33.93
C GLN A 139 2.71 16.72 -34.75
N LYS A 140 3.85 17.26 -34.30
CA LYS A 140 4.60 18.33 -34.98
C LYS A 140 5.77 17.83 -35.83
N HIS A 141 6.00 16.51 -35.87
CA HIS A 141 6.98 15.83 -36.70
C HIS A 141 6.26 14.82 -37.59
#